data_AF-A0A9D3UI58-F1
#
_entry.id   AF-A0A9D3UI58-F1
#
_cell.length_a   1.000
_cell.length_b   1.000
_cell.length_c   1.000
_cell.angle_alpha   90.00
_cell.angle_beta   90.00
_cell.angle_gamma   90.00
#
_symmetry.space_group_name_H-M   'P 1'
#
loop_
_entity.id
_entity.type
_entity.pdbx_description
1 polymer ?
#
loop_
_entity_poly.entity_id
_entity_poly.type
_entity_poly.pdbx_seq_one_letter_code
_entity_poly.pdbx_strand_id
1 'polypeptide(L)'
;METKLRKSQMERVRYRCGYVNGIEVDPKGTRGGLCLAWRNEIGVTLQSYSKRHIDVMVDNDEVKGRWRFTGFYGSSYVQDRDISWADLRNLYIGEETP
;
A
#
# COMPACT_ATOMS: atom_id res chain seq x y z
N MET A 1 -0.22 -5.32 -2.90
CA MET A 1 -0.04 -5.80 -4.29
C MET A 1 -1.26 -5.42 -5.13
N GLU A 2 -1.09 -5.25 -6.44
CA GLU A 2 -2.15 -4.82 -7.37
C GLU A 2 -3.34 -5.80 -7.36
N THR A 3 -4.56 -5.26 -7.45
CA THR A 3 -5.80 -6.02 -7.47
C THR A 3 -6.64 -5.65 -8.69
N LYS A 4 -7.48 -6.58 -9.18
CA LYS A 4 -8.49 -6.29 -10.21
C LYS A 4 -9.92 -6.35 -9.67
N LEU A 5 -10.04 -6.38 -8.35
CA LEU A 5 -11.31 -6.50 -7.64
C LEU A 5 -11.68 -5.15 -7.03
N ARG A 6 -12.98 -4.90 -6.89
CA ARG A 6 -13.46 -3.77 -6.07
C ARG A 6 -13.11 -4.00 -4.61
N LYS A 7 -13.01 -2.92 -3.84
CA LYS A 7 -12.69 -2.95 -2.41
C LYS A 7 -13.47 -4.02 -1.64
N SER A 8 -14.80 -4.06 -1.75
CA SER A 8 -15.64 -5.02 -1.02
C SER A 8 -15.42 -6.48 -1.42
N GLN A 9 -15.05 -6.74 -2.68
CA GLN A 9 -14.70 -8.09 -3.14
C GLN A 9 -13.33 -8.48 -2.60
N MET A 10 -12.37 -7.56 -2.64
CA MET A 10 -11.03 -7.80 -2.13
C MET A 10 -11.02 -8.02 -0.62
N GLU A 11 -11.84 -7.26 0.13
CA GLU A 11 -12.05 -7.47 1.56
C GLU A 11 -12.52 -8.90 1.87
N ARG A 12 -13.50 -9.42 1.12
CA ARG A 12 -13.98 -10.81 1.29
C ARG A 12 -12.88 -11.83 1.00
N VAL A 13 -12.06 -11.62 -0.03
CA VAL A 13 -10.91 -12.48 -0.34
C VAL A 13 -9.89 -12.44 0.79
N ARG A 14 -9.57 -11.24 1.26
CA ARG A 14 -8.63 -10.98 2.36
C ARG A 14 -9.05 -11.76 3.62
N TYR A 15 -10.31 -11.64 4.02
CA TYR A 15 -10.86 -12.40 5.16
C TYR A 15 -10.78 -13.91 4.96
N ARG A 16 -11.12 -14.42 3.77
CA ARG A 16 -11.01 -15.87 3.47
C ARG A 16 -9.57 -16.38 3.53
N CYS A 17 -8.59 -15.52 3.29
CA CYS A 17 -7.17 -15.86 3.39
C CYS A 17 -6.62 -15.71 4.83
N GLY A 18 -7.45 -15.40 5.82
CA GLY A 18 -7.04 -15.25 7.22
C GLY A 18 -6.34 -13.91 7.53
N TYR A 19 -6.40 -12.94 6.61
CA TYR A 19 -5.93 -11.59 6.88
C TYR A 19 -7.11 -10.76 7.40
N VAL A 20 -7.05 -10.40 8.67
CA VAL A 20 -8.15 -9.72 9.37
C VAL A 20 -8.08 -8.20 9.20
N ASN A 21 -6.88 -7.66 8.94
CA ASN A 21 -6.65 -6.24 8.69
C ASN A 21 -6.21 -6.00 7.24
N GLY A 22 -6.56 -4.84 6.69
CA GLY A 22 -6.12 -4.45 5.36
C GLY A 22 -6.47 -3.02 4.97
N ILE A 23 -5.82 -2.57 3.90
CA ILE A 23 -6.10 -1.32 3.19
C ILE A 23 -6.35 -1.70 1.74
N GLU A 24 -7.55 -1.42 1.25
CA GLU A 24 -7.91 -1.58 -0.15
C GLU A 24 -8.13 -0.22 -0.82
N VAL A 25 -7.51 -0.05 -1.98
CA VAL A 25 -7.68 1.09 -2.87
C VAL A 25 -8.40 0.61 -4.11
N ASP A 26 -9.55 1.21 -4.43
CA ASP A 26 -10.36 0.78 -5.57
C ASP A 26 -9.64 0.95 -6.93
N PRO A 27 -9.87 0.03 -7.88
CA PRO A 27 -9.44 0.20 -9.26
C PRO A 27 -10.11 1.43 -9.90
N LYS A 28 -9.41 2.11 -10.82
CA LYS A 28 -9.97 3.22 -11.60
C LYS A 28 -9.91 2.91 -13.10
N GLY A 29 -11.07 2.71 -13.71
CA GLY A 29 -11.17 2.35 -15.12
C GLY A 29 -10.53 0.99 -15.38
N THR A 30 -9.57 0.93 -16.30
CA THR A 30 -8.80 -0.29 -16.61
C THR A 30 -7.59 -0.50 -15.69
N ARG A 31 -7.25 0.49 -14.84
CA ARG A 31 -6.15 0.39 -13.88
C ARG A 31 -6.59 -0.46 -12.69
N GLY A 32 -5.73 -1.38 -12.25
CA GLY A 32 -5.95 -2.15 -11.03
C GLY A 32 -6.05 -1.27 -9.78
N GLY A 33 -6.60 -1.84 -8.72
CA GLY A 33 -6.56 -1.30 -7.37
C GLY A 33 -5.29 -1.76 -6.63
N LEU A 34 -5.18 -1.40 -5.36
CA LEU A 34 -4.10 -1.85 -4.49
C LEU A 34 -4.70 -2.51 -3.25
N CYS A 35 -4.04 -3.54 -2.73
CA CYS A 35 -4.37 -4.10 -1.42
C CYS A 35 -3.10 -4.37 -0.61
N LEU A 36 -3.08 -3.89 0.62
CA LEU A 36 -2.16 -4.35 1.66
C LEU A 36 -2.99 -5.07 2.73
N ALA A 37 -2.58 -6.27 3.11
CA ALA A 37 -3.31 -7.11 4.06
C ALA A 37 -2.33 -7.72 5.06
N TRP A 38 -2.74 -7.81 6.33
CA TRP A 38 -1.90 -8.34 7.40
C TRP A 38 -2.75 -9.03 8.47
N ARG A 39 -2.08 -9.80 9.33
CA ARG A 39 -2.69 -10.51 10.46
C ARG A 39 -2.76 -9.59 11.69
N ASN A 40 -3.55 -9.95 12.70
CA ASN A 40 -3.69 -9.13 13.91
C ASN A 40 -2.39 -9.01 14.69
N GLU A 41 -1.50 -10.00 14.57
CA GLU A 41 -0.22 -10.00 15.28
C GLU A 41 0.76 -8.92 14.77
N ILE A 42 0.49 -8.28 13.62
CA ILE A 42 1.39 -7.29 13.01
C ILE A 42 0.86 -5.88 13.27
N GLY A 43 1.63 -5.07 13.98
CA GLY A 43 1.35 -3.65 14.16
C GLY A 43 1.58 -2.88 12.87
N VAL A 44 0.55 -2.24 12.32
CA VAL A 44 0.66 -1.45 11.09
C VAL A 44 -0.01 -0.10 11.26
N THR A 45 0.72 0.98 10.99
CA THR A 45 0.22 2.35 11.01
C THR A 45 0.33 2.96 9.62
N LEU A 46 -0.81 3.34 9.05
CA LEU A 46 -0.86 4.02 7.75
C LEU A 46 -0.22 5.42 7.83
N GLN A 47 0.76 5.68 6.97
CA GLN A 47 1.36 7.01 6.81
C GLN A 47 0.66 7.78 5.69
N SER A 48 0.54 7.17 4.51
CA SER A 48 -0.19 7.74 3.39
C SER A 48 -0.62 6.68 2.39
N TYR A 49 -1.61 7.00 1.55
CA TYR A 49 -1.99 6.17 0.42
C TYR A 49 -2.51 7.00 -0.74
N SER A 50 -2.45 6.43 -1.93
CA SER A 50 -3.06 6.96 -3.14
C SER A 50 -3.45 5.81 -4.07
N LYS A 51 -3.88 6.13 -5.29
CA LYS A 51 -4.12 5.13 -6.35
C LYS A 51 -2.84 4.44 -6.83
N ARG A 52 -1.67 5.02 -6.51
CA ARG A 52 -0.36 4.52 -6.93
C ARG A 52 0.48 4.03 -5.77
N HIS A 53 0.07 4.23 -4.52
CA HIS A 53 0.89 3.75 -3.40
C HIS A 53 0.10 3.46 -2.14
N ILE A 54 0.68 2.61 -1.30
CA ILE A 54 0.33 2.43 0.10
C ILE A 54 1.63 2.51 0.88
N ASP A 55 1.69 3.37 1.88
CA ASP A 55 2.86 3.61 2.71
C ASP A 55 2.52 3.49 4.19
N VAL A 56 3.22 2.62 4.90
CA VAL A 56 2.93 2.27 6.29
C VAL A 56 4.19 2.11 7.12
N MET A 57 4.09 2.41 8.41
CA MET A 57 5.04 1.96 9.42
C MET A 57 4.58 0.61 9.96
N VAL A 58 5.47 -0.36 9.97
CA VAL A 58 5.26 -1.70 10.53
C VAL A 58 6.04 -1.81 11.82
N ASP A 59 5.35 -2.19 12.88
CA ASP A 59 5.91 -2.52 14.17
C ASP A 59 5.82 -4.03 14.38
N ASN A 60 6.93 -4.62 14.82
CA ASN A 60 7.02 -6.06 14.99
C ASN A 60 7.60 -6.31 16.38
N ASP A 61 6.72 -6.63 17.33
CA ASP A 61 7.01 -6.68 18.76
C ASP A 61 8.13 -7.66 19.14
N GLU A 62 8.44 -8.64 18.29
CA GLU A 62 9.26 -9.78 18.73
C GLU A 62 10.75 -9.74 18.33
N VAL A 63 11.21 -9.13 17.23
CA VAL A 63 12.63 -9.27 16.81
C VAL A 63 13.24 -8.15 15.95
N LYS A 64 12.47 -7.44 15.12
CA LYS A 64 13.04 -6.64 14.01
C LYS A 64 12.94 -5.11 14.13
N GLY A 65 12.38 -4.60 15.23
CA GLY A 65 12.14 -3.17 15.40
C GLY A 65 11.15 -2.60 14.37
N ARG A 66 10.92 -1.29 14.45
CA ARG A 66 10.00 -0.56 13.57
C ARG A 66 10.64 -0.33 12.20
N TRP A 67 9.93 -0.65 11.12
CA TRP A 67 10.39 -0.45 9.74
C TRP A 67 9.27 0.10 8.85
N ARG A 68 9.62 0.64 7.68
CA ARG A 68 8.67 1.25 6.75
C ARG A 68 8.44 0.35 5.54
N PHE A 69 7.18 0.17 5.17
CA PHE A 69 6.77 -0.51 3.95
C PHE A 69 6.08 0.48 3.01
N THR A 70 6.64 0.65 1.81
CA THR A 70 6.02 1.42 0.74
C THR A 70 5.77 0.50 -0.46
N GLY A 71 4.51 0.19 -0.72
CA GLY A 71 4.09 -0.46 -1.95
C GLY A 71 3.75 0.60 -2.99
N PHE A 72 4.49 0.67 -4.09
CA PHE A 72 4.27 1.64 -5.17
C PHE A 72 3.91 0.95 -6.49
N TYR A 73 3.02 1.58 -7.25
CA TYR A 73 2.55 1.18 -8.57
C TYR A 73 2.68 2.35 -9.55
N GLY A 74 3.73 2.29 -10.37
CA GLY A 74 4.01 3.29 -11.38
C GLY A 74 3.04 3.22 -12.57
N SER A 75 2.88 4.35 -13.26
CA SER A 75 2.08 4.35 -14.49
C SER A 75 2.78 3.59 -15.62
N SER A 76 2.03 2.73 -16.31
CA SER A 76 2.47 2.10 -17.55
C SER A 76 2.41 3.04 -18.76
N TYR A 77 1.75 4.19 -18.64
CA TYR A 77 1.66 5.20 -19.69
C TYR A 77 2.89 6.10 -19.63
N VAL A 78 3.61 6.21 -20.75
CA VAL A 78 4.88 6.97 -20.85
C VAL A 78 4.70 8.42 -20.38
N GLN A 79 3.60 9.08 -20.78
CA GLN A 79 3.26 10.46 -20.41
C GLN A 79 3.10 10.70 -18.90
N ASP A 80 2.77 9.65 -18.13
CA ASP A 80 2.55 9.73 -16.68
C ASP A 80 3.78 9.23 -15.88
N ARG A 81 4.87 8.83 -16.55
CA ARG A 81 6.03 8.20 -15.91
C ARG A 81 6.79 9.19 -15.03
N ASP A 82 7.00 10.41 -15.50
CA ASP A 82 7.70 11.44 -14.73
C ASP A 82 6.94 11.83 -13.47
N ILE A 83 5.60 11.91 -13.56
CA ILE A 83 4.73 12.14 -12.42
C ILE A 83 4.84 10.98 -11.42
N SER A 84 4.84 9.73 -11.92
CA SER A 84 5.00 8.54 -11.06
C SER A 84 6.34 8.55 -10.32
N TRP A 85 7.43 8.96 -10.97
CA TRP A 85 8.72 9.09 -10.32
C TRP A 85 8.79 10.25 -9.33
N ALA A 86 8.14 11.38 -9.63
CA ALA A 86 8.02 12.49 -8.70
C ALA A 86 7.25 12.06 -7.43
N ASP A 87 6.13 11.35 -7.59
CA ASP A 87 5.36 10.78 -6.47
C ASP A 87 6.27 9.88 -5.60
N LEU A 88 7.04 8.98 -6.21
CA LEU A 88 7.94 8.09 -5.48
C LEU A 88 9.05 8.86 -4.72
N ARG A 89 9.63 9.90 -5.33
CA ARG A 89 10.63 10.75 -4.65
C ARG A 89 10.04 11.49 -3.45
N ASN A 90 8.81 11.98 -3.57
CA ASN A 90 8.13 12.67 -2.46
C ASN A 90 7.84 11.73 -1.29
N LEU A 91 7.58 10.44 -1.55
CA LEU A 91 7.42 9.44 -0.48
C LEU A 91 8.69 9.26 0.35
N TYR A 92 9.86 9.38 -0.29
CA TYR A 92 11.15 9.33 0.38
C TYR A 92 11.44 10.61 1.20
N ILE A 93 11.13 11.79 0.64
CA ILE A 93 11.46 13.08 1.26
C ILE A 93 10.61 13.39 2.51
N GLY A 94 9.45 12.75 2.68
CA GLY A 94 8.62 12.90 3.89
C GLY A 94 9.26 12.40 5.20
N GLU A 95 10.52 11.98 5.18
CA GLU A 95 11.33 11.65 6.35
C GLU A 95 12.07 12.89 6.86
N GLU A 96 11.47 13.64 7.79
CA GLU A 96 12.26 14.17 8.90
C GLU A 96 12.43 13.01 9.89
N THR A 97 13.48 12.21 9.72
CA THR A 97 13.99 11.36 10.80
C THR A 97 14.73 12.25 11.81
N PRO A 98 14.59 12.02 13.14
CA PRO A 98 15.41 12.70 14.14
C PRO A 98 16.90 12.41 13.98
#